data_AF-A0A8S3H7A1-F1
#
_entry.id   AF-A0A8S3H7A1-F1
#
_cell.length_a   1.000
_cell.length_b   1.000
_cell.length_c   1.000
_cell.angle_alpha   90.00
_cell.angle_beta   90.00
_cell.angle_gamma   90.00
#
_symmetry.space_group_name_H-M   'P 1'
#
loop_
_entity.id
_entity.type
_entity.pdbx_description
1 polymer ?
#
loop_
_entity_poly.entity_id
_entity_poly.type
_entity_poly.pdbx_seq_one_letter_code
_entity_poly.pdbx_strand_id
1 'polypeptide(L)'
;NEDILSRHACSIESASRLHPNGLIFVFMRSQYVHLRKGSFNRLRTYTNIRFVHFNEHDIYSGTTLSRLNGTKRAQRIRYFAISHMSDFIRTALLYKYGGVYFDLDVIPLKRFSLFS
;
A
#
# COMPACT_ATOMS: atom_id res chain seq x y z
N ASN A 1 16.58 -9.14 4.02
CA ASN A 1 17.54 -8.04 4.24
C ASN A 1 16.91 -7.08 5.24
N GLU A 2 17.58 -6.82 6.36
CA GLU A 2 17.04 -6.08 7.52
C GLU A 2 16.88 -4.57 7.23
N ASP A 3 17.81 -3.99 6.46
CA ASP A 3 17.78 -2.57 6.09
C ASP A 3 16.54 -2.18 5.27
N ILE A 4 16.10 -3.09 4.38
CA ILE A 4 14.89 -2.92 3.59
C ILE A 4 13.66 -2.84 4.50
N LEU A 5 13.61 -3.65 5.55
CA LEU A 5 12.49 -3.63 6.49
C LEU A 5 12.53 -2.36 7.35
N SER A 6 13.72 -1.86 7.68
CA SER A 6 13.91 -0.60 8.40
C SER A 6 13.40 0.61 7.61
N ARG A 7 13.67 0.71 6.30
CA ARG A 7 13.15 1.83 5.50
C ARG A 7 11.63 1.81 5.39
N HIS A 8 11.03 0.63 5.20
CA HIS A 8 9.58 0.50 5.09
C HIS A 8 8.90 0.90 6.40
N ALA A 9 9.45 0.48 7.55
CA ALA A 9 8.96 0.90 8.85
C ALA A 9 9.07 2.42 9.04
N CYS A 10 10.18 3.02 8.62
CA CYS A 10 10.39 4.47 8.70
C CYS A 10 9.39 5.26 7.84
N SER A 11 9.11 4.80 6.61
CA SER A 11 8.09 5.40 5.73
C SER A 11 6.72 5.43 6.41
N ILE A 12 6.27 4.28 6.92
CA ILE A 12 4.97 4.14 7.60
C ILE A 12 4.92 4.99 8.87
N GLU A 13 5.98 4.95 9.69
CA GLU A 13 6.09 5.75 10.90
C GLU A 13 6.00 7.25 10.58
N SER A 14 6.74 7.72 9.57
CA SER A 14 6.77 9.15 9.23
C SER A 14 5.39 9.64 8.78
N ALA A 15 4.71 8.87 7.93
CA ALA A 15 3.35 9.18 7.51
C ALA A 15 2.38 9.25 8.71
N SER A 16 2.46 8.27 9.61
CA SER A 16 1.62 8.20 10.82
C SER A 16 1.87 9.39 11.77
N ARG A 17 3.13 9.77 12.00
CA ARG A 17 3.52 10.92 12.83
C ARG A 17 3.03 12.24 12.27
N LEU A 18 3.12 12.43 10.96
CA LEU A 18 2.70 13.67 10.30
C LEU A 18 1.17 13.84 10.32
N HIS A 19 0.43 12.73 10.35
CA HIS A 19 -1.03 12.68 10.26
C HIS A 19 -1.66 11.88 11.42
N PRO A 20 -1.55 12.34 12.69
CA PRO A 20 -2.04 11.58 13.84
C PRO A 20 -3.56 11.34 13.83
N ASN A 21 -4.32 12.22 13.19
CA ASN A 21 -5.77 12.10 13.03
C ASN A 21 -6.19 11.42 11.71
N GLY A 22 -5.24 11.11 10.83
CA GLY A 22 -5.49 10.44 9.55
C GLY A 22 -5.28 8.94 9.64
N LEU A 23 -5.96 8.17 8.79
CA LEU A 23 -5.77 6.72 8.70
C LEU A 23 -4.65 6.40 7.70
N ILE A 24 -3.70 5.58 8.13
CA ILE A 24 -2.59 5.09 7.31
C ILE A 24 -2.85 3.63 6.97
N PHE A 25 -3.19 3.36 5.72
CA PHE A 25 -3.40 1.99 5.21
C PHE A 25 -2.13 1.47 4.55
N VAL A 26 -1.63 0.32 5.02
CA VAL A 26 -0.48 -0.38 4.46
C VAL A 26 -0.99 -1.64 3.77
N PHE A 27 -1.08 -1.58 2.44
CA PHE A 27 -1.56 -2.68 1.62
C PHE A 27 -0.46 -3.73 1.41
N MET A 28 -0.78 -4.99 1.69
CA MET A 28 0.17 -6.11 1.63
C MET A 28 -0.46 -7.33 0.96
N ARG A 29 0.33 -8.09 0.20
CA ARG A 29 -0.08 -9.41 -0.28
C ARG A 29 -0.01 -10.49 0.80
N SER A 30 0.84 -10.31 1.80
CA SER A 30 0.85 -11.22 2.96
C SER A 30 -0.41 -11.02 3.79
N GLN A 31 -0.95 -12.10 4.33
CA GLN A 31 -2.04 -12.04 5.32
C GLN A 31 -1.53 -11.64 6.71
N TYR A 32 -0.24 -11.81 6.96
CA TYR A 32 0.38 -11.59 8.27
C TYR A 32 1.54 -10.61 8.18
N VAL A 33 1.65 -9.75 9.18
CA VAL A 33 2.80 -8.87 9.41
C VAL A 33 3.39 -9.15 10.79
N HIS A 34 4.69 -9.47 10.84
CA HIS A 34 5.38 -9.77 12.09
C HIS A 34 5.78 -8.47 12.81
N LEU A 35 4.80 -7.82 13.44
CA LEU A 35 5.02 -6.54 14.11
C LEU A 35 5.97 -6.62 15.30
N ARG A 36 6.26 -7.78 15.88
CA ARG A 36 7.18 -7.89 17.02
C ARG A 36 8.66 -7.95 16.63
N LYS A 37 8.99 -7.90 15.34
CA LYS A 37 10.35 -8.11 14.85
C LYS A 37 10.95 -6.81 14.30
N GLY A 38 12.17 -6.50 14.75
CA GLY A 38 12.97 -5.38 14.25
C GLY A 38 12.24 -4.04 14.29
N SER A 39 12.47 -3.22 13.26
CA SER A 39 11.95 -1.85 13.13
C SER A 39 10.41 -1.76 13.11
N PHE A 40 9.69 -2.85 12.80
CA PHE A 40 8.23 -2.86 12.82
C PHE A 40 7.63 -2.86 14.24
N ASN A 41 8.40 -3.19 15.28
CA ASN A 41 7.91 -3.18 16.67
C ASN A 41 7.43 -1.81 17.12
N ARG A 42 8.07 -0.75 16.63
CA ARG A 42 7.69 0.63 16.94
C ARG A 42 6.33 1.01 16.34
N LEU A 43 5.93 0.42 15.21
CA LEU A 43 4.66 0.74 14.57
C LEU A 43 3.44 0.38 15.43
N ARG A 44 3.61 -0.53 16.41
CA ARG A 44 2.55 -0.95 17.33
C ARG A 44 2.08 0.16 18.27
N THR A 45 2.86 1.21 18.46
CA THR A 45 2.49 2.34 19.33
C THR A 45 1.55 3.32 18.65
N TYR A 46 1.34 3.20 17.33
CA TYR A 46 0.51 4.09 16.54
C TYR A 46 -0.87 3.47 16.32
N THR A 47 -1.92 4.18 16.73
CA THR A 47 -3.30 3.70 16.70
C THR A 47 -4.00 3.91 15.35
N ASN A 48 -3.37 4.65 14.44
CA ASN A 48 -3.92 5.04 13.14
C ASN A 48 -3.35 4.25 11.95
N ILE A 49 -2.50 3.24 12.21
CA ILE A 49 -1.96 2.36 11.16
C ILE A 49 -2.87 1.14 11.00
N ARG A 50 -3.17 0.78 9.75
CA ARG A 50 -3.95 -0.42 9.38
C ARG A 50 -3.20 -1.21 8.33
N PHE A 51 -2.77 -2.41 8.67
CA PHE A 51 -2.23 -3.36 7.70
C PHE A 51 -3.40 -4.09 7.05
N VAL A 52 -3.47 -4.02 5.71
CA VAL A 52 -4.59 -4.56 4.94
C VAL A 52 -4.04 -5.61 3.97
N HIS A 53 -4.47 -6.85 4.16
CA HIS A 53 -4.28 -7.87 3.15
C HIS A 53 -5.18 -7.56 1.95
N PHE A 54 -4.63 -7.62 0.74
CA PHE A 54 -5.42 -7.50 -0.47
C PHE A 54 -5.23 -8.71 -1.38
N ASN A 55 -6.29 -9.01 -2.13
CA ASN A 55 -6.17 -9.73 -3.39
C ASN A 55 -6.47 -8.76 -4.54
N GLU A 56 -5.87 -9.03 -5.70
CA GLU A 56 -5.97 -8.15 -6.87
C GLU A 56 -7.41 -8.09 -7.41
N HIS A 57 -8.17 -9.17 -7.23
CA HIS A 57 -9.56 -9.25 -7.68
C HIS A 57 -10.42 -8.16 -7.04
N ASP A 58 -10.34 -8.04 -5.71
CA ASP A 58 -11.07 -7.06 -4.91
C ASP A 58 -10.63 -5.64 -5.23
N ILE A 59 -9.32 -5.43 -5.41
CA ILE A 59 -8.78 -4.12 -5.78
C ILE A 59 -9.26 -3.69 -7.17
N TYR A 60 -9.30 -4.59 -8.14
CA TYR A 60 -9.70 -4.27 -9.52
C TYR A 60 -11.22 -4.25 -9.75
N SER A 61 -12.00 -4.95 -8.93
CA SER A 61 -13.47 -4.98 -9.03
C SER A 61 -14.07 -3.58 -9.05
N GLY A 62 -15.01 -3.27 -9.94
CA GLY A 62 -15.59 -1.91 -10.04
C GLY A 62 -14.65 -0.84 -10.64
N THR A 63 -13.49 -1.23 -11.17
CA THR A 63 -12.63 -0.37 -12.00
C THR A 63 -12.57 -0.89 -13.44
N THR A 64 -12.05 -0.09 -14.36
CA THR A 64 -11.77 -0.53 -15.74
C THR A 64 -10.73 -1.68 -15.81
N LEU A 65 -9.95 -1.88 -14.74
CA LEU A 65 -8.96 -2.95 -14.59
C LEU A 65 -9.59 -4.30 -14.22
N SER A 66 -10.87 -4.37 -13.87
CA SER A 66 -11.59 -5.63 -13.59
C SER A 66 -11.47 -6.67 -14.70
N ARG A 67 -11.26 -6.23 -15.95
CA ARG A 67 -11.02 -7.09 -17.13
C ARG A 67 -9.74 -7.93 -17.04
N LEU A 68 -8.81 -7.57 -16.15
CA LEU A 68 -7.58 -8.31 -15.88
C LEU A 68 -7.80 -9.57 -15.03
N ASN A 69 -8.98 -9.74 -14.42
CA ASN A 69 -9.26 -10.81 -13.46
C ASN A 69 -9.45 -12.22 -14.05
N GLY A 70 -9.45 -12.44 -15.38
CA GLY A 70 -9.80 -13.80 -15.86
C GLY A 70 -9.77 -14.16 -17.34
N THR A 71 -9.35 -13.31 -18.28
CA THR A 71 -9.36 -13.71 -19.71
C THR A 71 -8.05 -14.39 -20.15
N LYS A 72 -8.08 -15.23 -21.20
CA LYS A 72 -6.86 -15.77 -21.86
C LYS A 72 -5.92 -14.64 -22.32
N ARG A 73 -6.50 -13.50 -22.73
CA ARG A 73 -5.78 -12.24 -23.01
C ARG A 73 -5.17 -11.64 -21.75
N ALA A 74 -5.88 -11.70 -20.62
CA ALA A 74 -5.35 -11.32 -19.31
C ALA A 74 -4.23 -12.26 -18.82
N GLN A 75 -4.08 -13.48 -19.31
CA GLN A 75 -2.93 -14.34 -18.99
C GLN A 75 -1.63 -13.85 -19.66
N ARG A 76 -1.71 -13.45 -20.94
CA ARG A 76 -0.59 -12.77 -21.64
C ARG A 76 -0.27 -11.42 -21.01
N ILE A 77 -1.30 -10.63 -20.70
CA ILE A 77 -1.12 -9.35 -20.00
C ILE A 77 -0.59 -9.58 -18.59
N ARG A 78 -1.02 -10.62 -17.85
CA ARG A 78 -0.50 -10.96 -16.51
C ARG A 78 1.01 -11.14 -16.51
N TYR A 79 1.58 -11.81 -17.52
CA TYR A 79 3.03 -11.97 -17.63
C TYR A 79 3.75 -10.62 -17.75
N PHE A 80 3.18 -9.68 -18.51
CA PHE A 80 3.67 -8.30 -18.64
C PHE A 80 3.31 -7.42 -17.42
N ALA A 81 2.21 -7.73 -16.74
CA ALA A 81 1.65 -6.95 -15.66
C ALA A 81 2.21 -7.33 -14.28
N ILE A 82 2.91 -8.46 -14.14
CA ILE A 82 3.59 -8.82 -12.89
C ILE A 82 4.64 -7.74 -12.54
N SER A 83 5.40 -7.24 -13.53
CA SER A 83 6.37 -6.17 -13.31
C SER A 83 5.73 -4.79 -13.09
N HIS A 84 4.50 -4.59 -13.57
CA HIS A 84 3.74 -3.33 -13.43
C HIS A 84 2.58 -3.45 -12.43
N MET A 85 2.58 -4.49 -11.60
CA MET A 85 1.42 -4.81 -10.77
C MET A 85 1.18 -3.70 -9.74
N SER A 86 2.26 -3.14 -9.19
CA SER A 86 2.23 -1.98 -8.31
C SER A 86 1.56 -0.77 -8.96
N ASP A 87 1.82 -0.51 -10.24
CA ASP A 87 1.22 0.62 -10.97
C ASP A 87 -0.30 0.46 -11.11
N PHE A 88 -0.76 -0.75 -11.44
CA PHE A 88 -2.19 -1.04 -11.54
C PHE A 88 -2.88 -0.96 -10.18
N ILE A 89 -2.28 -1.53 -9.14
CA ILE A 89 -2.83 -1.50 -7.77
C ILE A 89 -2.92 -0.06 -7.27
N ARG A 90 -1.85 0.73 -7.39
CA ARG A 90 -1.81 2.15 -7.00
C ARG A 90 -2.91 2.94 -7.69
N THR A 91 -3.04 2.76 -8.99
CA THR A 91 -4.06 3.46 -9.79
C THR A 91 -5.47 3.06 -9.36
N ALA A 92 -5.73 1.77 -9.17
CA ALA A 92 -7.02 1.27 -8.72
C ALA A 92 -7.40 1.77 -7.33
N LEU A 93 -6.44 1.77 -6.39
CA LEU A 93 -6.64 2.26 -5.03
C LEU A 93 -7.01 3.74 -5.01
N LEU A 94 -6.24 4.57 -5.72
CA LEU A 94 -6.52 6.01 -5.82
C LEU A 94 -7.85 6.29 -6.53
N TYR A 95 -8.19 5.53 -7.57
CA TYR A 95 -9.47 5.64 -8.26
C TYR A 95 -10.65 5.35 -7.33
N LYS A 96 -10.56 4.31 -6.49
CA LYS A 96 -11.66 3.89 -5.61
C LYS A 96 -11.81 4.74 -4.36
N TYR A 97 -10.69 5.04 -3.71
CA TYR A 97 -10.68 5.56 -2.35
C TYR A 97 -10.18 7.00 -2.27
N GLY A 98 -9.63 7.54 -3.37
CA GLY A 98 -8.95 8.83 -3.35
C GLY A 98 -7.74 8.83 -2.41
N GLY A 99 -7.39 10.00 -1.89
CA GLY A 99 -6.30 10.18 -0.92
C GLY A 99 -4.93 10.31 -1.56
N VAL A 100 -3.88 9.99 -0.78
CA VAL A 100 -2.47 10.01 -1.21
C VAL A 100 -1.88 8.62 -1.11
N TYR A 101 -1.12 8.23 -2.13
CA TYR A 101 -0.35 7.00 -2.15
C TYR A 101 1.14 7.31 -2.05
N PHE A 102 1.86 6.49 -1.28
CA PHE A 102 3.32 6.46 -1.27
C PHE A 102 3.82 5.03 -1.40
N ASP A 103 4.88 4.86 -2.18
CA ASP A 103 5.70 3.65 -2.13
C ASP A 103 6.40 3.55 -0.76
N LEU A 104 6.68 2.35 -0.29
CA LEU A 104 7.26 2.12 1.05
C LEU A 104 8.72 2.58 1.18
N ASP A 105 9.35 3.00 0.09
CA ASP A 105 10.67 3.63 0.06
C ASP A 105 10.60 5.17 0.01
N VAL A 106 9.41 5.76 -0.01
CA VAL A 106 9.21 7.20 0.13
C VAL A 106 9.00 7.54 1.60
N ILE A 107 9.76 8.51 2.12
CA ILE A 107 9.63 9.02 3.49
C ILE A 107 9.03 10.43 3.43
N PRO A 108 7.76 10.62 3.80
CA PRO A 108 7.18 11.95 3.87
C PRO A 108 7.89 12.78 4.95
N LEU A 109 8.29 14.02 4.63
CA LEU A 109 8.99 14.91 5.56
C LEU A 109 8.12 16.07 6.07
N LYS A 110 6.98 16.31 5.42
CA LYS A 110 6.05 17.38 5.75
C LYS A 110 4.61 16.88 5.63
N ARG A 111 3.73 17.48 6.43
CA ARG A 111 2.29 17.24 6.33
C ARG A 111 1.79 17.74 4.98
N PHE A 112 0.91 16.98 4.36
CA PHE A 112 0.17 17.39 3.18
C PHE A 112 -1.29 17.69 3.54
N SER A 113 -1.85 18.71 2.90
CA SER A 113 -3.30 18.94 2.91
C SER A 113 -3.87 18.30 1.65
N LEU A 114 -4.91 17.48 1.82
CA LEU A 114 -5.60 16.88 0.68
C LEU A 114 -6.67 17.81 0.10
N PHE A 115 -7.18 18.77 0.88
CA PHE A 115 -8.09 19.85 0.44
C PHE A 115 -7.98 21.04 1.40
N SER A 116 -7.92 22.26 0.85
CA SER A 116 -8.06 23.54 1.56
C SER A 116 -9.52 23.89 1.75
#